data_AF-A0A6P4YME1-F1
#
_entry.id   AF-A0A6P4YME1-F1
#
_cell.length_a   1.000
_cell.length_b   1.000
_cell.length_c   1.000
_cell.angle_alpha   90.00
_cell.angle_beta   90.00
_cell.angle_gamma   90.00
#
_symmetry.space_group_name_H-M   'P 1'
#
loop_
_entity.id
_entity.type
_entity.pdbx_description
1 polymer ?
#
loop_
_entity_poly.entity_id
_entity_poly.type
_entity_poly.pdbx_seq_one_letter_code
_entity_poly.pdbx_strand_id
1 'polypeptide(L)'
;MFCLTTGDKIFRFYRTRLDPGFPISAARAGMPKSPDAALVRSVDYRVYVLKGSRVYAFDELTRKNVPGYPRPIYTVWPGIPKRIDAAFQWLNGRTYFLKRDLYWKFDEDTNMQEKCNPRAVSHSWLSCSSDRVIGD
;
A
#
# COMPACT_ATOMS: atom_id res chain seq x y z
N MET A 1 1.63 -2.88 15.75
CA MET A 1 1.25 -1.46 15.66
C MET A 1 0.63 -1.27 14.29
N PHE A 2 -0.51 -0.59 14.19
CA PHE A 2 -1.17 -0.34 12.91
C PHE A 2 -1.59 1.13 12.82
N CYS A 3 -1.43 1.73 11.64
CA CYS A 3 -1.82 3.10 11.38
C CYS A 3 -3.06 3.12 10.48
N LEU A 4 -4.01 3.99 10.81
CA LEU A 4 -5.21 4.24 10.00
C LEU A 4 -5.20 5.70 9.55
N THR A 5 -5.66 5.94 8.33
CA THR A 5 -5.73 7.28 7.75
C THR A 5 -7.13 7.56 7.24
N THR A 6 -7.70 8.70 7.60
CA THR A 6 -9.03 9.13 7.15
C THR A 6 -8.97 10.64 6.93
N GLY A 7 -9.37 11.11 5.74
CA GLY A 7 -9.32 12.54 5.44
C GLY A 7 -7.89 13.09 5.56
N ASP A 8 -7.67 13.99 6.50
CA ASP A 8 -6.38 14.62 6.78
C ASP A 8 -5.73 14.18 8.10
N LYS A 9 -6.28 13.16 8.76
CA LYS A 9 -5.81 12.65 10.06
C LYS A 9 -5.14 11.30 9.92
N ILE A 10 -4.04 11.13 10.65
CA ILE A 10 -3.36 9.85 10.87
C ILE A 10 -3.65 9.44 12.30
N PHE A 11 -4.08 8.20 12.49
CA PHE A 11 -4.29 7.56 13.77
C PHE A 11 -3.28 6.42 13.90
N ARG A 12 -2.71 6.25 15.09
CA ARG A 12 -1.79 5.15 15.39
C ARG A 12 -2.31 4.36 16.57
N PHE A 13 -2.39 3.04 16.39
CA PHE A 13 -2.88 2.15 17.42
C PHE A 13 -1.81 1.11 17.80
N TYR A 14 -1.68 0.90 19.10
CA TYR A 14 -1.07 -0.31 19.65
C TYR A 14 -2.17 -1.27 20.10
N ARG A 15 -2.29 -2.39 19.40
CA ARG A 15 -3.40 -3.36 19.54
C ARG A 15 -4.73 -2.63 19.32
N THR A 16 -5.48 -2.36 20.37
CA THR A 16 -6.79 -1.71 20.34
C THR A 16 -6.79 -0.30 20.93
N ARG A 17 -5.65 0.20 21.42
CA ARG A 17 -5.54 1.52 22.06
C ARG A 17 -4.96 2.54 21.11
N LEU A 18 -5.59 3.71 21.05
CA LEU A 18 -5.05 4.88 20.36
C LEU A 18 -3.83 5.38 21.14
N ASP A 19 -2.71 5.58 20.44
CA ASP A 19 -1.49 6.07 21.06
C ASP A 19 -1.63 7.54 21.48
N PRO A 20 -1.08 7.95 22.64
CA PRO A 20 -1.06 9.35 23.06
C PRO A 20 -0.46 10.27 21.99
N GLY A 21 -1.11 11.42 21.77
CA GLY A 21 -0.70 12.40 20.76
C GLY A 21 -1.27 12.16 19.35
N PHE A 22 -2.06 11.10 19.15
CA PHE A 22 -2.85 10.87 17.93
C PHE A 22 -4.33 11.20 18.16
N PRO A 23 -5.09 11.59 17.11
CA PRO A 23 -4.65 11.74 15.72
C PRO A 23 -3.74 12.96 15.49
N ILE A 24 -2.84 12.83 14.52
CA ILE A 24 -2.02 13.95 14.02
C ILE A 24 -2.48 14.36 12.62
N SER A 25 -2.23 15.62 12.27
CA SER A 25 -2.43 16.12 10.90
C SER A 25 -1.44 15.45 9.94
N ALA A 26 -1.95 14.93 8.82
CA ALA A 26 -1.13 14.39 7.74
C ALA A 26 -0.13 15.44 7.23
N ALA A 27 -0.55 16.70 7.10
CA ALA A 27 0.34 17.78 6.69
C ALA A 27 1.49 18.00 7.69
N ARG A 28 1.19 17.96 9.00
CA ARG A 28 2.22 18.06 10.05
C ARG A 28 3.20 16.87 10.02
N ALA A 29 2.73 15.71 9.58
CA ALA A 29 3.57 14.53 9.38
C ALA A 29 4.32 14.52 8.03
N GLY A 30 4.11 15.52 7.15
CA GLY A 30 4.64 15.50 5.79
C GLY A 30 4.05 14.39 4.90
N MET A 31 2.84 13.94 5.22
CA MET A 31 2.10 12.88 4.55
C MET A 31 0.96 13.43 3.69
N PRO A 32 0.55 12.69 2.64
CA PRO A 32 -0.57 13.11 1.80
C PRO A 32 -1.89 13.03 2.56
N LYS A 33 -2.81 13.97 2.25
CA LYS A 33 -4.20 13.84 2.67
C LYS A 33 -4.88 12.73 1.86
N SER A 34 -5.68 11.92 2.56
CA SER A 34 -6.53 10.86 2.01
C SER A 34 -5.75 9.92 1.09
N PRO A 35 -4.76 9.18 1.61
CA PRO A 35 -3.96 8.27 0.79
C PRO A 35 -4.84 7.21 0.13
N ASP A 36 -4.39 6.72 -1.02
CA ASP A 36 -5.12 5.68 -1.77
C ASP A 36 -4.77 4.30 -1.21
N ALA A 37 -3.51 4.08 -0.82
CA ALA A 37 -3.05 2.83 -0.19
C ALA A 37 -1.84 3.09 0.72
N ALA A 38 -1.53 2.15 1.62
CA ALA A 38 -0.28 2.15 2.37
C ALA A 38 0.16 0.73 2.69
N LEU A 39 1.47 0.48 2.72
CA LEU A 39 2.05 -0.81 3.14
C LEU A 39 3.25 -0.60 4.06
N VAL A 40 3.53 -1.59 4.90
CA VAL A 40 4.84 -1.74 5.55
C VAL A 40 5.66 -2.70 4.69
N ARG A 41 6.88 -2.31 4.35
CA ARG A 41 7.82 -3.19 3.66
C ARG A 41 8.85 -3.72 4.65
N SER A 42 8.93 -5.05 4.76
CA SER A 42 9.75 -5.74 5.75
C SER A 42 11.25 -5.61 5.49
N VAL A 43 11.67 -5.47 4.22
CA VAL A 43 13.09 -5.44 3.85
C VAL A 43 13.82 -4.22 4.44
N ASP A 44 13.14 -3.08 4.54
CA ASP A 44 13.72 -1.82 5.02
C ASP A 44 12.92 -1.17 6.16
N TYR A 45 11.92 -1.86 6.69
CA TYR A 45 11.07 -1.41 7.80
C TYR A 45 10.43 -0.04 7.58
N ARG A 46 10.15 0.30 6.31
CA ARG A 46 9.52 1.56 5.94
C ARG A 46 8.03 1.39 5.69
N VAL A 47 7.28 2.41 6.08
CA VAL A 47 5.90 2.60 5.64
C VAL A 47 5.90 3.38 4.34
N TYR A 48 5.29 2.80 3.33
CA TYR A 48 5.07 3.45 2.05
C TYR A 48 3.61 3.84 1.89
N VAL A 49 3.35 5.10 1.59
CA VAL A 49 2.01 5.66 1.42
C VAL A 49 1.83 6.11 -0.03
N LEU A 50 0.83 5.58 -0.70
CA LEU A 50 0.54 5.81 -2.11
C LEU A 50 -0.58 6.85 -2.26
N LYS A 51 -0.36 7.84 -3.11
CA LYS A 51 -1.37 8.84 -3.51
C LYS A 51 -1.21 9.20 -4.98
N GLY A 52 -2.20 8.88 -5.80
CA GLY A 52 -2.18 9.11 -7.24
C GLY A 52 -1.03 8.35 -7.89
N SER A 53 -0.06 9.10 -8.43
CA SER A 53 1.17 8.55 -9.02
C SER A 53 2.40 8.73 -8.13
N ARG A 54 2.22 9.18 -6.88
CA ARG A 54 3.29 9.46 -5.94
C ARG A 54 3.30 8.46 -4.79
N VAL A 55 4.49 8.15 -4.34
CA VAL A 55 4.80 7.32 -3.19
C VAL A 55 5.50 8.21 -2.18
N TYR A 56 5.06 8.18 -0.93
CA TYR A 56 5.71 8.79 0.22
C TYR A 56 6.31 7.66 1.05
N ALA A 57 7.40 7.92 1.75
CA ALA A 57 8.03 6.91 2.60
C ALA A 57 8.35 7.50 3.97
N PHE A 58 8.02 6.72 4.99
CA PHE A 58 8.30 7.00 6.39
C PHE A 58 9.13 5.85 6.96
N ASP A 59 10.20 6.21 7.64
CA ASP A 59 11.09 5.27 8.30
C ASP A 59 10.61 5.07 9.74
N GLU A 60 10.08 3.88 10.04
CA GLU A 60 9.49 3.59 11.36
C GLU A 60 10.56 3.50 12.46
N LEU A 61 11.79 3.12 12.10
CA LEU A 61 12.89 2.98 13.06
C LEU A 61 13.35 4.36 13.55
N THR A 62 13.55 5.29 12.63
CA THR A 62 13.99 6.67 12.95
C THR A 62 12.83 7.61 13.21
N ARG A 63 11.59 7.20 12.90
CA ARG A 63 10.35 7.97 12.97
C ARG A 63 10.41 9.27 12.16
N LYS A 64 10.98 9.20 10.96
CA LYS A 64 11.19 10.36 10.08
C LYS A 64 10.75 10.05 8.65
N ASN A 65 10.41 11.12 7.93
CA ASN A 65 10.20 11.03 6.49
C ASN A 65 11.52 10.71 5.79
N VAL A 66 11.46 9.80 4.80
CA VAL A 66 12.65 9.40 4.05
C VAL A 66 13.03 10.52 3.06
N PRO A 67 14.28 11.02 3.09
CA PRO A 67 14.74 12.03 2.14
C PRO A 67 14.57 11.58 0.68
N GLY A 68 14.22 12.52 -0.20
CA GLY A 68 14.01 12.24 -1.62
C GLY A 68 12.62 11.70 -1.98
N TYR A 69 11.72 11.53 -0.99
CA TYR A 69 10.29 11.28 -1.20
C TYR A 69 9.48 12.59 -1.10
N PRO A 70 8.33 12.71 -1.79
CA PRO A 70 7.68 11.66 -2.57
C PRO A 70 8.33 11.39 -3.93
N ARG A 71 8.28 10.12 -4.35
CA ARG A 71 8.79 9.65 -5.65
C ARG A 71 7.66 9.18 -6.56
N PRO A 72 7.84 9.22 -7.90
CA PRO A 72 6.88 8.58 -8.79
C PRO A 72 6.83 7.07 -8.56
N ILE A 73 5.63 6.48 -8.57
CA ILE A 73 5.45 5.04 -8.30
C ILE A 73 6.29 4.15 -9.21
N TYR A 74 6.43 4.50 -10.49
CA TYR A 74 7.21 3.71 -11.46
C TYR A 74 8.72 3.66 -11.13
N THR A 75 9.23 4.59 -10.32
CA THR A 75 10.63 4.59 -9.87
C THR A 75 10.85 3.70 -8.64
N VAL A 76 9.78 3.42 -7.88
CA VAL A 76 9.82 2.60 -6.66
C VAL A 76 9.42 1.17 -6.99
N TRP A 77 8.35 0.99 -7.78
CA TRP A 77 7.86 -0.30 -8.24
C TRP A 77 7.58 -0.25 -9.75
N PRO A 78 8.57 -0.56 -10.59
CA PRO A 78 8.41 -0.56 -12.04
C PRO A 78 7.28 -1.50 -12.51
N GLY A 79 6.45 -1.03 -13.43
CA GLY A 79 5.34 -1.81 -13.99
C GLY A 79 4.06 -1.83 -13.15
N ILE A 80 4.07 -1.32 -11.92
CA ILE A 80 2.87 -1.16 -11.10
C ILE A 80 2.08 0.09 -11.54
N PRO A 81 0.76 0.01 -11.75
CA PRO A 81 -0.03 1.14 -12.20
C PRO A 81 -0.20 2.21 -11.12
N LYS A 82 -0.44 3.45 -11.54
CA LYS A 82 -0.86 4.55 -10.64
C LYS A 82 -2.27 4.34 -10.08
N ARG A 83 -2.60 5.04 -8.98
CA ARG A 83 -3.90 5.00 -8.29
C ARG A 83 -4.27 3.58 -7.87
N ILE A 84 -3.46 3.05 -6.94
CA ILE A 84 -3.65 1.75 -6.30
C ILE A 84 -4.68 1.91 -5.19
N ASP A 85 -5.61 0.97 -5.07
CA ASP A 85 -6.72 1.03 -4.11
C ASP A 85 -6.36 0.38 -2.76
N ALA A 86 -5.46 -0.60 -2.76
CA ALA A 86 -4.88 -1.18 -1.56
C ALA A 86 -3.51 -1.79 -1.86
N ALA A 87 -2.63 -1.84 -0.88
CA ALA A 87 -1.34 -2.50 -1.01
C ALA A 87 -0.93 -3.13 0.31
N PHE A 88 -0.27 -4.28 0.25
CA PHE A 88 0.36 -4.89 1.42
C PHE A 88 1.47 -5.83 1.00
N GLN A 89 2.42 -6.06 1.90
CA GLN A 89 3.38 -7.14 1.74
C GLN A 89 2.88 -8.39 2.46
N TRP A 90 2.93 -9.53 1.78
CA TRP A 90 2.54 -10.81 2.36
C TRP A 90 3.70 -11.49 3.08
N LEU A 91 3.38 -12.54 3.84
CA LEU A 91 4.36 -13.33 4.61
C LEU A 91 5.47 -13.96 3.76
N ASN A 92 5.28 -14.06 2.45
CA ASN A 92 6.28 -14.55 1.50
C ASN A 92 7.23 -13.44 0.97
N GLY A 93 7.20 -12.25 1.57
CA GLY A 93 8.03 -11.10 1.17
C GLY A 93 7.56 -10.38 -0.09
N ARG A 94 6.53 -10.88 -0.77
CA ARG A 94 6.00 -10.28 -2.00
C ARG A 94 5.02 -9.16 -1.68
N THR A 95 5.10 -8.08 -2.44
CA THR A 95 4.15 -6.97 -2.32
C THR A 95 3.01 -7.14 -3.30
N TYR A 96 1.79 -7.00 -2.81
CA TYR A 96 0.57 -7.11 -3.60
C TYR A 96 -0.04 -5.72 -3.71
N PHE A 97 -0.28 -5.28 -4.94
CA PHE A 97 -0.97 -4.03 -5.25
C PHE A 97 -2.33 -4.37 -5.84
N LEU A 98 -3.41 -3.87 -5.25
CA LEU A 98 -4.77 -4.06 -5.72
C LEU A 98 -5.27 -2.81 -6.41
N LYS A 99 -5.97 -3.00 -7.51
CA LYS A 99 -6.67 -1.94 -8.21
C LYS A 99 -7.91 -2.52 -8.87
N ARG A 100 -9.08 -2.04 -8.46
CA ARG A 100 -10.39 -2.60 -8.80
C ARG A 100 -10.44 -4.09 -8.46
N ASP A 101 -10.82 -4.91 -9.43
CA ASP A 101 -10.93 -6.37 -9.38
C ASP A 101 -9.62 -7.10 -9.68
N LEU A 102 -8.51 -6.36 -9.85
CA LEU A 102 -7.21 -6.88 -10.26
C LEU A 102 -6.15 -6.67 -9.19
N TYR A 103 -5.16 -7.56 -9.17
CA TYR A 103 -3.95 -7.39 -8.38
C TYR A 103 -2.67 -7.67 -9.16
N TRP A 104 -1.59 -7.05 -8.72
CA TRP A 104 -0.22 -7.27 -9.18
C TRP A 104 0.59 -7.85 -8.03
N LYS A 105 1.27 -8.97 -8.28
CA LYS A 105 2.27 -9.51 -7.36
C LYS A 105 3.66 -9.04 -7.77
N PHE A 106 4.33 -8.34 -6.86
CA PHE A 106 5.64 -7.75 -7.04
C PHE A 106 6.70 -8.48 -6.21
N ASP A 107 7.83 -8.74 -6.85
CA ASP A 107 9.03 -9.31 -6.26
C ASP A 107 9.97 -8.19 -5.82
N GLU A 108 10.11 -8.01 -4.51
CA GLU A 108 11.01 -7.01 -3.95
C GLU A 108 12.50 -7.38 -4.17
N ASP A 109 12.83 -8.66 -4.34
CA ASP A 109 14.21 -9.13 -4.51
C ASP A 109 14.72 -8.86 -5.93
N THR A 110 13.88 -9.18 -6.92
CA THR A 110 14.20 -8.95 -8.35
C THR A 110 13.77 -7.57 -8.84
N ASN A 111 13.04 -6.82 -8.02
CA ASN A 111 12.44 -5.53 -8.37
C ASN A 111 11.56 -5.60 -9.64
N MET A 112 10.78 -6.68 -9.77
CA MET A 112 9.94 -6.94 -10.93
C MET A 112 8.55 -7.43 -10.53
N GLN A 113 7.54 -7.07 -11.33
CA GLN A 113 6.25 -7.75 -11.27
C GLN A 113 6.36 -9.18 -11.84
N GLU A 114 5.58 -10.12 -11.31
CA GLU A 114 5.50 -11.46 -11.89
C GLU A 114 4.96 -11.44 -13.33
N LYS A 115 5.42 -12.40 -14.16
CA LYS A 115 5.15 -12.51 -15.60
C LYS A 115 3.67 -12.52 -15.98
N CYS A 116 2.79 -13.06 -15.13
CA CYS A 116 1.36 -13.24 -15.40
C CYS A 116 0.48 -12.26 -14.61
N ASN A 117 0.88 -10.99 -14.55
CA ASN A 117 0.10 -9.91 -13.95
C ASN A 117 -0.61 -9.07 -15.01
N PRO A 118 -1.72 -8.40 -14.67
CA PRO A 118 -2.47 -8.55 -13.42
C PRO A 118 -3.27 -9.86 -13.36
N ARG A 119 -3.73 -10.24 -12.15
CA ARG A 119 -4.62 -11.37 -11.91
C ARG A 119 -5.91 -10.92 -11.23
N ALA A 120 -6.98 -11.68 -11.40
CA ALA A 120 -8.27 -11.40 -10.76
C ALA A 120 -8.24 -11.68 -9.26
N VAL A 121 -8.64 -10.69 -8.46
CA VAL A 121 -8.79 -10.84 -6.99
C VAL A 121 -9.88 -11.88 -6.68
N SER A 122 -10.99 -11.85 -7.42
CA SER A 122 -12.14 -12.73 -7.22
C SER A 122 -11.76 -14.21 -7.25
N HIS A 123 -11.03 -14.63 -8.29
CA HIS A 123 -10.63 -16.02 -8.45
C HIS A 123 -9.52 -16.41 -7.47
N SER A 124 -8.49 -15.56 -7.32
CA SER A 124 -7.31 -15.94 -6.53
C SER A 124 -7.49 -15.81 -5.02
N TRP A 125 -8.29 -14.85 -4.55
CA TRP A 125 -8.36 -14.51 -3.13
C TRP A 125 -9.74 -14.73 -2.53
N LEU A 126 -10.80 -14.58 -3.32
CA LEU A 126 -12.17 -14.77 -2.86
C LEU A 126 -12.75 -16.14 -3.26
N SER A 127 -11.96 -16.95 -3.98
CA SER A 127 -12.36 -18.27 -4.50
C SER A 127 -13.68 -18.26 -5.27
N CYS A 128 -13.99 -17.14 -5.93
CA CYS A 128 -15.14 -17.06 -6.82
C CYS A 128 -14.81 -17.78 -8.13
N SER A 129 -15.60 -18.80 -8.48
CA SER A 129 -15.58 -19.38 -9.82
C SER A 129 -16.20 -18.40 -10.81
N SER A 130 -15.77 -18.46 -12.08
CA SER A 130 -16.37 -17.69 -13.17
C SER A 130 -17.77 -18.18 -13.59
N ASP A 131 -18.39 -19.05 -12.80
CA ASP A 131 -19.67 -19.66 -13.17
C ASP A 131 -20.83 -18.77 -12.75
N ARG A 132 -21.60 -18.38 -13.77
CA ARG A 132 -22.90 -17.70 -13.77
C ARG A 132 -22.88 -16.18 -13.63
N VAL A 133 -22.57 -15.52 -14.75
CA VAL A 133 -23.49 -14.50 -15.25
C VAL A 133 -24.73 -15.27 -15.74
N ILE A 134 -25.78 -15.36 -14.92
CA ILE A 134 -27.12 -15.58 -15.48
C ILE A 134 -27.49 -14.24 -16.10
N GLY A 135 -27.22 -14.11 -17.40
CA GLY A 135 -27.89 -13.13 -18.25
C GLY A 135 -29.18 -13.76 -18.73
N ASP A 136 -30.30 -13.22 -18.24
CA ASP A 136 -31.41 -12.64 -19.02
C ASP A 136 -32.55 -12.26 -18.06
#